data_AF-A0AAQ1KKG5-F1
#
_entry.id   AF-A0AAQ1KKG5-F1
#
_cell.length_a   1.000
_cell.length_b   1.000
_cell.length_c   1.000
_cell.angle_alpha   90.00
_cell.angle_beta   90.00
_cell.angle_gamma   90.00
#
_symmetry.space_group_name_H-M   'P 1'
#
loop_
_entity.id
_entity.type
_entity.pdbx_description
1 polymer ?
#
loop_
_entity_poly.entity_id
_entity_poly.type
_entity_poly.pdbx_seq_one_letter_code
_entity_poly.pdbx_strand_id
1 'polypeptide(L)'
;MDEPRYKIVFDGTLMPQTPLETAKENLARLFKSDLARIEALFSGQLVVLKRDLSEGEADKYLQALHNAGAQARKESDLVSSLSLVETEDHPSAETQAAEQATSAERMTCPKCGHEQAKASECSACGIIIDKYLARQAELSATQPIAAAPAATASSSSSNAVQSPYATPQAPVGEALPEYGELQYFTVQGRIGRVRYLGWSMGMILAMIPLFILFAALTAASQTLGALVLIAACVGMVVVSIFFGVQRLHDIGWSGWLWLLNFVPVVGSVMALLMLLVPGSVGANRYGPPPPPNSRGVVALAWASILVPIVGILAAIAIPAYQGYLTRAQEAAYSQDQSYDPAATAEPQAYDDEDAAAVETDEPSEQ
;
A
#
# COMPACT_ATOMS: atom_id res chain seq x y z
N MET A 1 -25.11 -35.79 2.87
CA MET A 1 -24.59 -36.77 1.90
C MET A 1 -24.06 -35.94 0.75
N ASP A 2 -22.74 -35.82 0.64
CA ASP A 2 -22.13 -35.08 -0.48
C ASP A 2 -22.32 -35.88 -1.77
N GLU A 3 -22.95 -35.27 -2.75
CA GLU A 3 -23.16 -35.87 -4.07
C GLU A 3 -21.82 -35.92 -4.82
N PRO A 4 -21.46 -37.05 -5.45
CA PRO A 4 -20.18 -37.18 -6.14
C PRO A 4 -20.05 -36.12 -7.26
N ARG A 5 -18.98 -35.33 -7.20
CA ARG A 5 -18.64 -34.34 -8.24
C ARG A 5 -17.73 -34.97 -9.28
N TYR A 6 -17.97 -34.63 -10.55
CA TYR A 6 -17.25 -35.15 -11.71
C TYR A 6 -16.54 -34.03 -12.48
N LYS A 7 -15.46 -34.41 -13.15
CA LYS A 7 -14.77 -33.59 -14.16
C LYS A 7 -14.81 -34.30 -15.51
N ILE A 8 -14.88 -33.52 -16.58
CA ILE A 8 -14.79 -34.02 -17.95
C ILE A 8 -13.38 -33.81 -18.46
N VAL A 9 -12.75 -34.90 -18.90
CA VAL A 9 -11.40 -34.87 -19.49
C VAL A 9 -11.44 -35.34 -20.94
N PHE A 10 -10.59 -34.72 -21.75
CA PHE A 10 -10.45 -34.99 -23.17
C PHE A 10 -8.96 -35.13 -23.52
N ASP A 11 -8.63 -36.14 -24.30
CA ASP A 11 -7.25 -36.51 -24.65
C ASP A 11 -6.97 -36.38 -26.16
N GLY A 12 -7.87 -35.75 -26.92
CA GLY A 12 -7.71 -35.58 -28.36
C GLY A 12 -8.25 -36.75 -29.18
N THR A 13 -8.88 -37.76 -28.56
CA THR A 13 -9.46 -38.91 -29.28
C THR A 13 -10.76 -38.54 -29.99
N LEU A 14 -10.92 -39.02 -31.21
CA LEU A 14 -12.09 -38.78 -32.06
C LEU A 14 -13.03 -39.98 -32.06
N MET A 15 -14.32 -39.69 -32.24
CA MET A 15 -15.31 -40.74 -32.47
C MET A 15 -15.06 -41.42 -33.84
N PRO A 16 -15.21 -42.75 -33.97
CA PRO A 16 -14.92 -43.50 -35.20
C PRO A 16 -15.71 -43.05 -36.45
N GLN A 17 -16.78 -42.27 -36.26
CA GLN A 17 -17.72 -41.85 -37.29
C GLN A 17 -17.52 -40.39 -37.73
N THR A 18 -16.53 -39.66 -37.21
CA THR A 18 -16.34 -38.23 -37.49
C THR A 18 -14.91 -37.90 -37.90
N PRO A 19 -14.69 -37.28 -39.08
CA PRO A 19 -13.35 -36.85 -39.49
C PRO A 19 -12.86 -35.68 -38.64
N LEU A 20 -11.53 -35.58 -38.48
CA LEU A 20 -10.85 -34.60 -37.60
C LEU A 20 -11.30 -33.15 -37.87
N GLU A 21 -11.40 -32.76 -39.14
CA GLU A 21 -11.75 -31.39 -39.53
C GLU A 21 -13.20 -31.03 -39.13
N THR A 22 -14.15 -31.93 -39.37
CA THR A 22 -15.55 -31.73 -38.95
C THR A 22 -15.71 -31.72 -37.43
N ALA A 23 -14.93 -32.54 -36.70
CA ALA A 23 -14.93 -32.52 -35.24
C ALA A 23 -14.43 -31.19 -34.68
N LYS A 24 -13.36 -30.61 -35.25
CA LYS A 24 -12.83 -29.29 -34.85
C LYS A 24 -13.86 -28.19 -35.04
N GLU A 25 -14.56 -28.16 -36.18
CA GLU A 25 -15.59 -27.17 -36.47
C GLU A 25 -16.79 -27.28 -35.51
N ASN A 26 -17.26 -28.51 -35.25
CA ASN A 26 -18.36 -28.76 -34.31
C ASN A 26 -17.99 -28.36 -32.88
N LEU A 27 -16.75 -28.64 -32.45
CA LEU A 27 -16.24 -28.24 -31.14
C LEU A 27 -16.08 -26.71 -31.03
N ALA A 28 -15.56 -26.05 -32.06
CA ALA A 28 -15.45 -24.59 -32.10
C ALA A 28 -16.83 -23.94 -31.95
N ARG A 29 -17.85 -24.50 -32.60
CA ARG A 29 -19.24 -24.04 -32.47
C ARG A 29 -19.84 -24.34 -31.10
N LEU A 30 -19.59 -25.52 -30.53
CA LEU A 30 -20.10 -25.93 -29.22
C LEU A 30 -19.53 -25.07 -28.09
N PHE A 31 -18.23 -24.79 -28.12
CA PHE A 31 -17.53 -23.97 -27.11
C PHE A 31 -17.55 -22.47 -27.42
N LYS A 32 -18.05 -22.06 -28.60
CA LYS A 32 -17.98 -20.67 -29.11
C LYS A 32 -16.55 -20.12 -29.05
N SER A 33 -15.57 -20.94 -29.45
CA SER A 33 -14.15 -20.62 -29.39
C SER A 33 -13.53 -20.57 -30.78
N ASP A 34 -12.39 -19.90 -30.88
CA ASP A 34 -11.55 -19.87 -32.08
C ASP A 34 -10.97 -21.25 -32.42
N LEU A 35 -10.79 -21.49 -33.72
CA LEU A 35 -10.31 -22.78 -34.26
C LEU A 35 -8.89 -23.11 -33.74
N ALA A 36 -8.03 -22.11 -33.57
CA ALA A 36 -6.68 -22.28 -33.03
C ALA A 36 -6.67 -22.82 -31.59
N ARG A 37 -7.56 -22.33 -30.72
CA ARG A 37 -7.70 -22.86 -29.34
C ARG A 37 -8.24 -24.28 -29.32
N ILE A 38 -9.11 -24.66 -30.27
CA ILE A 38 -9.59 -26.04 -30.39
C ILE A 38 -8.50 -26.97 -30.91
N GLU A 39 -7.67 -26.53 -31.86
CA GLU A 39 -6.52 -27.32 -32.33
C GLU A 39 -5.53 -27.66 -31.23
N ALA A 40 -5.33 -26.74 -30.28
CA ALA A 40 -4.50 -26.99 -29.11
C ALA A 40 -5.03 -28.15 -28.23
N LEU A 41 -6.33 -28.45 -28.25
CA LEU A 41 -6.92 -29.58 -27.52
C LEU A 41 -6.59 -30.94 -28.14
N PHE A 42 -6.19 -30.97 -29.41
CA PHE A 42 -5.78 -32.19 -30.12
C PHE A 42 -4.27 -32.45 -30.05
N SER A 43 -3.55 -31.74 -29.17
CA SER A 43 -2.11 -31.91 -28.95
C SER A 43 -1.72 -33.24 -28.27
N GLY A 44 -2.69 -34.09 -27.94
CA GLY A 44 -2.49 -35.38 -27.26
C GLY A 44 -2.26 -35.27 -25.76
N GLN A 45 -2.34 -34.06 -25.18
CA GLN A 45 -2.31 -33.86 -23.74
C GLN A 45 -3.72 -33.98 -23.14
N LEU A 46 -3.81 -34.54 -21.94
CA LEU A 46 -5.07 -34.62 -21.21
C LEU A 46 -5.51 -33.22 -20.77
N VAL A 47 -6.60 -32.71 -21.35
CA VAL A 47 -7.17 -31.40 -21.00
C VAL A 47 -8.46 -31.58 -20.21
N VAL A 48 -8.58 -30.84 -19.11
CA VAL A 48 -9.82 -30.76 -18.31
C VAL A 48 -10.71 -29.67 -18.90
N LEU A 49 -11.86 -30.05 -19.45
CA LEU A 49 -12.79 -29.12 -20.09
C LEU A 49 -13.67 -28.39 -19.06
N LYS A 50 -14.16 -29.12 -18.04
CA LYS A 50 -15.04 -28.59 -17.00
C LYS A 50 -14.95 -29.46 -15.74
N ARG A 51 -15.00 -28.80 -14.58
CA ARG A 51 -14.95 -29.40 -13.23
C ARG A 51 -16.22 -29.09 -12.45
N ASP A 52 -16.37 -29.75 -11.31
CA ASP A 52 -17.43 -29.53 -10.34
C ASP A 52 -18.86 -29.81 -10.86
N LEU A 53 -19.01 -30.84 -11.70
CA LEU A 53 -20.31 -31.20 -12.28
C LEU A 53 -21.02 -32.27 -11.45
N SER A 54 -22.34 -32.16 -11.31
CA SER A 54 -23.17 -33.27 -10.83
C SER A 54 -23.21 -34.40 -11.87
N GLU A 55 -23.59 -35.62 -11.48
CA GLU A 55 -23.62 -36.78 -12.39
C GLU A 55 -24.52 -36.53 -13.62
N GLY A 56 -25.73 -36.00 -13.41
CA GLY A 56 -26.68 -35.71 -14.48
C GLY A 56 -26.24 -34.58 -15.41
N GLU A 57 -25.41 -33.65 -14.94
CA GLU A 57 -24.82 -32.61 -15.79
C GLU A 57 -23.63 -33.16 -16.58
N ALA A 58 -22.76 -33.94 -15.94
CA ALA A 58 -21.62 -34.58 -16.58
C ALA A 58 -22.05 -35.44 -17.78
N ASP A 59 -23.14 -36.19 -17.65
CA ASP A 59 -23.68 -37.02 -18.73
C ASP A 59 -24.20 -36.18 -19.91
N LYS A 60 -24.83 -35.02 -19.64
CA LYS A 60 -25.24 -34.07 -20.70
C LYS A 60 -24.04 -33.50 -21.44
N TYR A 61 -22.97 -33.17 -20.73
CA TYR A 61 -21.72 -32.68 -21.34
C TYR A 61 -21.04 -33.76 -22.18
N LEU A 62 -20.99 -35.01 -21.71
CA LEU A 62 -20.48 -36.14 -22.49
C LEU A 62 -21.29 -36.36 -23.76
N GLN A 63 -22.62 -36.32 -23.67
CA GLN A 63 -23.49 -36.49 -24.84
C GLN A 63 -23.26 -35.37 -25.88
N ALA A 64 -23.13 -34.12 -25.44
CA ALA A 64 -22.84 -33.00 -26.33
C ALA A 64 -21.47 -33.14 -27.03
N LEU A 65 -20.46 -33.62 -26.32
CA LEU A 65 -19.12 -33.86 -26.86
C LEU A 65 -19.09 -35.03 -27.85
N HIS A 66 -19.77 -36.13 -27.53
CA HIS A 66 -19.90 -37.27 -28.44
C HIS A 66 -20.62 -36.89 -29.73
N ASN A 67 -21.69 -36.11 -29.63
CA ASN A 67 -22.42 -35.59 -30.80
C ASN A 67 -21.56 -34.64 -31.65
N ALA A 68 -20.61 -33.94 -31.03
CA ALA A 68 -19.64 -33.11 -31.73
C ALA A 68 -18.47 -33.90 -32.36
N GLY A 69 -18.37 -35.21 -32.09
CA GLY A 69 -17.34 -36.10 -32.63
C GLY A 69 -16.10 -36.26 -31.74
N ALA A 70 -16.13 -35.77 -30.50
CA ALA A 70 -15.03 -35.88 -29.54
C ALA A 70 -15.29 -37.00 -28.52
N GLN A 71 -14.31 -37.88 -28.32
CA GLN A 71 -14.40 -38.92 -27.28
C GLN A 71 -13.88 -38.36 -25.96
N ALA A 72 -14.80 -38.05 -25.05
CA ALA A 72 -14.49 -37.52 -23.72
C ALA A 72 -14.87 -38.54 -22.65
N ARG A 73 -14.21 -38.48 -21.49
CA ARG A 73 -14.50 -39.38 -20.35
C ARG A 73 -14.77 -38.58 -19.09
N LYS A 74 -15.70 -39.07 -18.26
CA LYS A 74 -15.93 -38.54 -16.91
C LYS A 74 -15.01 -39.24 -15.91
N GLU A 75 -14.36 -38.44 -15.07
CA GLU A 75 -13.57 -38.92 -13.93
C GLU A 75 -14.16 -38.31 -12.65
N SER A 76 -14.16 -39.06 -11.54
CA SER A 76 -14.57 -38.54 -10.23
C SER A 76 -13.58 -37.48 -9.76
N ASP A 77 -14.05 -36.27 -9.46
CA ASP A 77 -13.21 -35.17 -8.97
C ASP A 77 -13.16 -35.22 -7.43
N LEU A 78 -12.28 -36.10 -6.91
CA LEU A 78 -12.05 -36.29 -5.46
C LEU A 78 -11.63 -34.99 -4.75
N VAL A 79 -11.09 -34.02 -5.50
CA VAL A 79 -10.67 -32.72 -4.97
C VAL A 79 -11.88 -31.78 -4.77
N SER A 80 -12.92 -31.90 -5.59
CA SER A 80 -14.16 -31.12 -5.45
C SER A 80 -15.13 -31.72 -4.43
N SER A 81 -15.02 -33.01 -4.11
CA SER A 81 -15.75 -33.64 -3.00
C SER A 81 -15.16 -33.33 -1.62
N LEU A 82 -13.97 -32.73 -1.56
CA LEU A 82 -13.37 -32.27 -0.31
C LEU A 82 -13.89 -30.87 0.00
N SER A 83 -15.11 -30.79 0.53
CA SER A 83 -15.56 -29.61 1.26
C SER A 83 -14.74 -29.52 2.54
N LEU A 84 -13.98 -28.44 2.71
CA LEU A 84 -13.28 -28.14 3.96
C LEU A 84 -14.31 -27.78 5.03
N VAL A 85 -14.81 -28.80 5.72
CA VAL A 85 -15.38 -28.66 7.06
C VAL A 85 -14.20 -28.73 8.02
N GLU A 86 -13.93 -27.65 8.74
CA GLU A 86 -13.03 -27.67 9.89
C GLU A 86 -13.61 -28.67 10.91
N THR A 87 -12.99 -29.83 11.05
CA THR A 87 -13.29 -30.76 12.14
C THR A 87 -12.29 -30.55 13.26
N GLU A 88 -12.82 -30.19 14.43
CA GLU A 88 -12.10 -30.10 15.69
C GLU A 88 -11.36 -31.42 15.99
N ASP A 89 -10.13 -31.28 16.49
CA ASP A 89 -9.22 -32.35 16.88
C ASP A 89 -9.90 -33.39 17.81
N HIS A 90 -9.96 -34.64 17.36
CA HIS A 90 -10.09 -35.79 18.25
C HIS A 90 -9.12 -36.91 17.84
N PRO A 91 -8.30 -37.44 18.77
CA PRO A 91 -7.31 -38.46 18.48
C PRO A 91 -7.97 -39.84 18.30
N SER A 92 -7.59 -40.55 17.24
CA SER A 92 -8.12 -41.87 16.87
C SER A 92 -7.57 -43.00 17.74
N ALA A 93 -8.45 -43.90 18.16
CA ALA A 93 -8.20 -45.09 18.98
C ALA A 93 -7.62 -46.29 18.20
N GLU A 94 -6.79 -46.08 17.17
CA GLU A 94 -6.25 -47.14 16.33
C GLU A 94 -4.74 -47.03 16.21
N THR A 95 -4.02 -47.22 17.31
CA THR A 95 -2.59 -47.55 17.26
C THR A 95 -2.23 -48.47 18.41
N GLN A 96 -2.78 -49.69 18.38
CA GLN A 96 -2.27 -50.83 19.14
C GLN A 96 -1.94 -51.97 18.18
N ALA A 97 -0.94 -51.79 17.33
CA ALA A 97 -0.25 -52.88 16.64
C ALA A 97 0.97 -52.33 15.88
N ALA A 98 2.06 -52.03 16.58
CA ALA A 98 3.43 -52.16 16.05
C ALA A 98 4.44 -51.71 17.11
N GLU A 99 4.45 -52.41 18.23
CA GLU A 99 5.58 -52.42 19.15
C GLU A 99 6.27 -53.76 18.93
N GLN A 100 7.37 -53.79 18.15
CA GLN A 100 8.50 -54.70 18.36
C GLN A 100 9.65 -54.48 17.36
N ALA A 101 10.85 -54.37 17.96
CA ALA A 101 12.20 -54.54 17.41
C ALA A 101 12.88 -53.31 16.77
N THR A 102 13.50 -52.47 17.60
CA THR A 102 14.97 -52.30 17.62
C THR A 102 15.42 -51.72 18.97
N SER A 103 16.53 -52.24 19.48
CA SER A 103 17.23 -51.82 20.69
C SER A 103 17.52 -50.32 20.73
N ALA A 104 17.23 -49.71 21.87
CA ALA A 104 17.21 -48.27 22.13
C ALA A 104 18.58 -47.57 22.03
N GLU A 105 18.91 -47.03 20.86
CA GLU A 105 19.76 -45.85 20.78
C GLU A 105 18.90 -44.61 21.03
N ARG A 106 19.15 -43.90 22.14
CA ARG A 106 18.52 -42.60 22.41
C ARG A 106 19.29 -41.51 21.66
N MET A 107 18.56 -40.56 21.08
CA MET A 107 19.12 -39.36 20.45
C MET A 107 18.41 -38.11 20.95
N THR A 108 19.14 -37.00 20.97
CA THR A 108 18.60 -35.69 21.33
C THR A 108 18.31 -34.90 20.07
N CYS A 109 17.10 -34.36 19.96
CA CYS A 109 16.71 -33.55 18.81
C CYS A 109 17.53 -32.25 18.72
N PRO A 110 18.21 -31.97 17.60
CA PRO A 110 19.08 -30.80 17.45
C PRO A 110 18.33 -29.45 17.36
N LYS A 111 17.00 -29.46 17.27
CA LYS A 111 16.17 -28.24 17.23
C LYS A 111 15.57 -27.87 18.57
N CYS A 112 15.01 -28.83 19.30
CA CYS A 112 14.27 -28.56 20.55
C CYS A 112 14.91 -29.19 21.79
N GLY A 113 15.94 -30.02 21.65
CA GLY A 113 16.62 -30.66 22.78
C GLY A 113 15.87 -31.85 23.40
N HIS A 114 14.78 -32.31 22.81
CA HIS A 114 14.01 -33.46 23.33
C HIS A 114 14.79 -34.77 23.15
N GLU A 115 14.88 -35.59 24.21
CA GLU A 115 15.45 -36.94 24.16
C GLU A 115 14.38 -37.95 23.72
N GLN A 116 14.69 -38.72 22.67
CA GLN A 116 13.79 -39.72 22.13
C GLN A 116 14.58 -40.92 21.60
N ALA A 117 13.89 -42.03 21.31
CA ALA A 117 14.50 -43.10 20.54
C ALA A 117 14.87 -42.61 19.14
N LYS A 118 15.92 -43.19 18.56
CA LYS A 118 16.39 -42.86 17.21
C LYS A 118 15.26 -43.07 16.19
N ALA A 119 14.81 -41.96 15.61
CA ALA A 119 13.71 -41.92 14.65
C ALA A 119 13.99 -40.84 13.61
N SER A 120 13.41 -40.99 12.41
CA SER A 120 13.53 -40.01 11.33
C SER A 120 12.84 -38.69 11.65
N GLU A 121 11.88 -38.68 12.58
CA GLU A 121 11.14 -37.50 13.01
C GLU A 121 11.19 -37.26 14.52
N CYS A 122 11.12 -35.99 14.92
CA CYS A 122 11.09 -35.60 16.32
C CYS A 122 9.66 -35.68 16.87
N SER A 123 9.45 -36.45 17.94
CA SER A 123 8.14 -36.64 18.58
C SER A 123 7.60 -35.38 19.26
N ALA A 124 8.48 -34.43 19.63
CA ALA A 124 8.08 -33.22 20.34
C ALA A 124 7.89 -32.00 19.43
N CYS A 125 8.70 -31.83 18.39
CA CYS A 125 8.63 -30.64 17.53
C CYS A 125 8.38 -30.94 16.04
N GLY A 126 8.16 -32.20 15.68
CA GLY A 126 7.71 -32.63 14.37
C GLY A 126 8.70 -32.45 13.22
N ILE A 127 9.99 -32.22 13.50
CA ILE A 127 10.99 -32.10 12.44
C ILE A 127 11.51 -33.45 11.98
N ILE A 128 11.81 -33.55 10.69
CA ILE A 128 12.57 -34.68 10.15
C ILE A 128 14.06 -34.41 10.43
N ILE A 129 14.65 -35.21 11.32
CA ILE A 129 15.97 -34.91 11.93
C ILE A 129 17.08 -34.92 10.88
N ASP A 130 17.09 -35.90 9.97
CA ASP A 130 18.10 -36.00 8.90
C ASP A 130 18.06 -34.79 7.96
N LYS A 131 16.85 -34.34 7.61
CA LYS A 131 16.64 -33.20 6.70
C LYS A 131 17.04 -31.87 7.37
N TYR A 132 16.83 -31.76 8.68
CA TYR A 132 17.26 -30.61 9.46
C TYR A 132 18.79 -30.51 9.56
N LEU A 133 19.46 -31.65 9.81
CA LEU A 133 20.93 -31.71 9.88
C LEU A 133 21.59 -31.40 8.53
N ALA A 134 21.05 -31.94 7.42
CA ALA A 134 21.53 -31.62 6.07
C ALA A 134 21.45 -30.12 5.78
N ARG A 135 20.34 -29.46 6.15
CA ARG A 135 20.18 -28.01 5.97
C ARG A 135 21.08 -27.19 6.88
N GLN A 136 21.34 -27.65 8.10
CA GLN A 136 22.26 -26.98 9.02
C GLN A 136 23.71 -27.05 8.50
N ALA A 137 24.10 -28.18 7.89
CA ALA A 137 25.41 -28.33 7.23
C ALA A 137 25.57 -27.38 6.04
N GLU A 138 24.55 -27.25 5.18
CA GLU A 138 24.54 -26.29 4.06
C GLU A 138 24.64 -24.83 4.54
N LEU A 139 23.93 -24.47 5.62
CA LEU A 139 23.98 -23.14 6.21
C LEU A 139 25.34 -22.82 6.83
N SER A 140 26.00 -23.80 7.45
CA SER A 140 27.35 -23.64 7.99
C SER A 140 28.42 -23.51 6.91
N ALA A 141 28.24 -24.17 5.76
CA ALA A 141 29.12 -24.03 4.60
C ALA A 141 28.96 -22.69 3.87
N THR A 142 27.85 -21.98 4.09
CA THR A 142 27.50 -20.71 3.43
C THR A 142 27.71 -19.49 4.32
N GLN A 143 28.28 -19.64 5.53
CA GLN A 143 28.61 -18.48 6.37
C GLN A 143 29.79 -17.68 5.79
N PRO A 144 29.60 -16.39 5.46
CA PRO A 144 30.70 -15.53 5.03
C PRO A 144 31.59 -15.18 6.23
N ILE A 145 32.86 -15.56 6.14
CA ILE A 145 33.92 -15.08 7.03
C ILE A 145 33.98 -13.56 6.89
N ALA A 146 34.01 -12.87 8.04
CA ALA A 146 33.99 -11.43 8.17
C ALA A 146 35.11 -10.73 7.37
N ALA A 147 34.71 -9.62 6.76
CA ALA A 147 35.43 -8.51 6.14
C ALA A 147 36.96 -8.37 6.33
N ALA A 148 37.68 -8.29 5.19
CA ALA A 148 38.82 -7.40 4.93
C ALA A 148 38.98 -7.20 3.39
N PRO A 149 39.61 -6.10 2.93
CA PRO A 149 39.12 -5.35 1.77
C PRO A 149 39.65 -5.79 0.40
N ALA A 150 38.93 -5.28 -0.60
CA ALA A 150 39.13 -5.30 -2.04
C ALA A 150 40.57 -5.55 -2.54
N ALA A 151 40.72 -6.63 -3.31
CA ALA A 151 41.74 -6.76 -4.33
C ALA A 151 41.12 -7.31 -5.62
N THR A 152 41.42 -6.57 -6.69
CA THR A 152 41.37 -6.86 -8.13
C THR A 152 41.21 -8.31 -8.62
N ALA A 153 40.34 -8.41 -9.62
CA ALA A 153 40.41 -9.27 -10.82
C ALA A 153 40.58 -10.78 -10.63
N SER A 154 39.60 -11.55 -11.10
CA SER A 154 39.74 -12.41 -12.30
C SER A 154 38.59 -13.40 -12.39
N SER A 155 38.06 -13.52 -13.61
CA SER A 155 37.28 -14.65 -14.09
C SER A 155 37.99 -15.96 -13.74
N SER A 156 37.42 -16.73 -12.80
CA SER A 156 37.75 -18.13 -12.63
C SER A 156 36.46 -18.94 -12.60
N SER A 157 36.27 -19.67 -13.69
CA SER A 157 35.31 -20.74 -13.86
C SER A 157 35.48 -21.78 -12.74
N SER A 158 34.57 -21.77 -11.76
CA SER A 158 34.40 -22.90 -10.86
C SER A 158 33.67 -24.01 -11.63
N ASN A 159 34.42 -25.05 -11.98
CA ASN A 159 33.90 -26.34 -12.42
C ASN A 159 33.09 -26.94 -11.26
N ALA A 160 31.82 -26.60 -11.15
CA ALA A 160 30.87 -27.40 -10.40
C ALA A 160 30.57 -28.66 -11.21
N VAL A 161 30.80 -29.82 -10.61
CA VAL A 161 30.45 -31.13 -11.18
C VAL A 161 28.94 -31.14 -11.44
N GLN A 162 28.54 -30.90 -12.70
CA GLN A 162 27.15 -31.02 -13.13
C GLN A 162 26.79 -32.50 -13.16
N SER A 163 25.82 -32.88 -12.33
CA SER A 163 25.19 -34.20 -12.40
C SER A 163 24.64 -34.43 -13.82
N PRO A 164 24.82 -35.61 -14.44
CA PRO A 164 24.36 -35.92 -15.80
C PRO A 164 22.84 -35.82 -16.02
N TYR A 165 22.07 -35.72 -14.94
CA TYR A 165 20.61 -35.55 -14.94
C TYR A 165 20.16 -34.17 -14.43
N ALA A 166 21.07 -33.19 -14.33
CA ALA A 166 20.72 -31.84 -13.94
C ALA A 166 19.86 -31.19 -15.04
N THR A 167 18.63 -30.81 -14.68
CA THR A 167 17.77 -30.02 -15.56
C THR A 167 18.45 -28.70 -15.90
N PRO A 168 18.42 -28.24 -17.16
CA PRO A 168 18.99 -26.96 -17.56
C PRO A 168 18.35 -25.85 -16.72
N GLN A 169 19.17 -25.22 -15.87
CA GLN A 169 18.76 -24.06 -15.08
C GLN A 169 18.69 -22.88 -16.04
N ALA A 170 17.48 -22.54 -16.48
CA ALA A 170 17.26 -21.21 -17.03
C ALA A 170 17.45 -20.21 -15.88
N PRO A 171 18.20 -19.11 -16.04
CA PRO A 171 18.20 -18.04 -15.06
C PRO A 171 16.79 -17.44 -15.04
N VAL A 172 15.92 -17.96 -14.17
CA VAL A 172 14.54 -17.48 -14.02
C VAL A 172 14.59 -16.22 -13.16
N GLY A 173 14.87 -15.10 -13.83
CA GLY A 173 14.86 -13.75 -13.25
C GLY A 173 16.12 -13.43 -12.45
N GLU A 174 16.74 -12.29 -12.78
CA GLU A 174 17.59 -11.59 -11.82
C GLU A 174 16.76 -11.34 -10.55
N ALA A 175 17.31 -11.70 -9.40
CA ALA A 175 16.72 -11.34 -8.11
C ALA A 175 16.67 -9.81 -8.04
N LEU A 176 15.50 -9.23 -8.32
CA LEU A 176 15.29 -7.80 -8.20
C LEU A 176 15.54 -7.43 -6.73
N PRO A 177 16.27 -6.32 -6.47
CA PRO A 177 16.52 -5.89 -5.11
C PRO A 177 15.19 -5.66 -4.38
N GLU A 178 15.16 -6.00 -3.08
CA GLU A 178 13.95 -5.91 -2.25
C GLU A 178 13.36 -4.49 -2.25
N TYR A 179 14.23 -3.47 -2.34
CA TYR A 179 13.84 -2.07 -2.45
C TYR A 179 14.59 -1.36 -3.57
N GLY A 180 13.93 -0.38 -4.18
CA GLY A 180 14.54 0.53 -5.14
C GLY A 180 15.34 1.65 -4.49
N GLU A 181 16.36 2.13 -5.19
CA GLU A 181 17.08 3.33 -4.78
C GLU A 181 16.23 4.60 -4.99
N LEU A 182 16.35 5.55 -4.07
CA LEU A 182 15.66 6.83 -4.16
C LEU A 182 16.41 7.77 -5.09
N GLN A 183 15.79 8.11 -6.21
CA GLN A 183 16.34 9.06 -7.17
C GLN A 183 15.50 10.34 -7.16
N TYR A 184 16.12 11.47 -6.84
CA TYR A 184 15.40 12.73 -6.54
C TYR A 184 15.11 13.58 -7.78
N PHE A 185 16.01 13.59 -8.76
CA PHE A 185 15.93 14.46 -9.95
C PHE A 185 15.83 13.64 -11.24
N THR A 186 14.86 12.72 -11.26
CA THR A 186 14.68 11.78 -12.36
C THR A 186 13.20 11.46 -12.53
N VAL A 187 12.84 10.87 -13.67
CA VAL A 187 11.50 10.32 -13.90
C VAL A 187 11.46 8.81 -13.63
N GLN A 188 12.62 8.18 -13.45
CA GLN A 188 12.77 6.76 -13.19
C GLN A 188 12.57 6.45 -11.70
N GLY A 189 12.02 5.28 -11.42
CA GLY A 189 11.74 4.84 -10.05
C GLY A 189 10.34 5.19 -9.55
N ARG A 190 10.12 4.96 -8.26
CA ARG A 190 8.81 4.97 -7.61
C ARG A 190 8.89 5.66 -6.26
N ILE A 191 7.87 6.45 -5.93
CA ILE A 191 7.72 7.02 -4.57
C ILE A 191 6.32 6.77 -4.03
N GLY A 192 6.26 6.30 -2.78
CA GLY A 192 5.00 6.09 -2.08
C GLY A 192 4.30 7.38 -1.69
N ARG A 193 2.98 7.30 -1.41
CA ARG A 193 2.13 8.45 -1.05
C ARG A 193 2.67 9.33 0.08
N VAL A 194 3.23 8.71 1.13
CA VAL A 194 3.75 9.44 2.30
C VAL A 194 4.97 10.28 1.92
N ARG A 195 5.85 9.72 1.09
CA ARG A 195 7.06 10.40 0.63
C ARG A 195 6.72 11.50 -0.36
N TYR A 196 5.79 11.25 -1.28
CA TYR A 196 5.21 12.26 -2.14
C TYR A 196 4.68 13.45 -1.33
N LEU A 197 3.86 13.20 -0.30
CA LEU A 197 3.34 14.25 0.58
C LEU A 197 4.44 15.02 1.34
N GLY A 198 5.38 14.30 1.95
CA GLY A 198 6.47 14.91 2.70
C GLY A 198 7.37 15.78 1.82
N TRP A 199 7.68 15.33 0.60
CA TRP A 199 8.46 16.09 -0.36
C TRP A 199 7.69 17.27 -0.95
N SER A 200 6.39 17.12 -1.25
CA SER A 200 5.52 18.25 -1.60
C SER A 200 5.49 19.31 -0.51
N MET A 201 5.50 18.90 0.77
CA MET A 201 5.62 19.83 1.89
C MET A 201 6.98 20.52 1.93
N GLY A 202 8.07 19.78 1.74
CA GLY A 202 9.42 20.35 1.65
C GLY A 202 9.53 21.39 0.53
N MET A 203 8.91 21.12 -0.62
CA MET A 203 8.81 22.06 -1.74
C MET A 203 8.03 23.33 -1.38
N ILE A 204 6.89 23.21 -0.69
CA ILE A 204 6.12 24.37 -0.20
C ILE A 204 6.95 25.19 0.80
N LEU A 205 7.67 24.54 1.71
CA LEU A 205 8.55 25.24 2.66
C LEU A 205 9.71 25.95 1.97
N ALA A 206 10.26 25.35 0.90
CA ALA A 206 11.29 26.00 0.08
C ALA A 206 10.80 27.26 -0.64
N MET A 207 9.48 27.45 -0.78
CA MET A 207 8.90 28.70 -1.29
C MET A 207 9.02 29.87 -0.33
N ILE A 208 9.07 29.64 0.98
CA ILE A 208 9.15 30.73 1.96
C ILE A 208 10.39 31.61 1.75
N PRO A 209 11.64 31.08 1.76
CA PRO A 209 12.82 31.91 1.53
C PRO A 209 12.85 32.49 0.11
N LEU A 210 12.29 31.79 -0.88
CA LEU A 210 12.19 32.29 -2.24
C LEU A 210 11.25 33.50 -2.35
N PHE A 211 10.11 33.48 -1.66
CA PHE A 211 9.19 34.63 -1.60
C PHE A 211 9.81 35.82 -0.87
N ILE A 212 10.59 35.57 0.18
CA ILE A 212 11.36 36.62 0.86
C ILE A 212 12.37 37.24 -0.09
N LEU A 213 13.12 36.42 -0.84
CA LEU A 213 14.06 36.89 -1.85
C LEU A 213 13.35 37.68 -2.95
N PHE A 214 12.23 37.17 -3.46
CA PHE A 214 11.39 37.86 -4.44
C PHE A 214 10.96 39.24 -3.93
N ALA A 215 10.41 39.34 -2.72
CA ALA A 215 9.99 40.60 -2.14
C ALA A 215 11.16 41.60 -2.02
N ALA A 216 12.32 41.14 -1.54
CA ALA A 216 13.52 41.96 -1.44
C ALA A 216 14.01 42.47 -2.81
N LEU A 217 14.01 41.62 -3.83
CA LEU A 217 14.46 42.00 -5.18
C LEU A 217 13.45 42.92 -5.88
N THR A 218 12.15 42.72 -5.70
CA THR A 218 11.13 43.64 -6.25
C THR A 218 11.20 45.04 -5.65
N ALA A 219 11.60 45.15 -4.38
CA ALA A 219 11.83 46.45 -3.74
C ALA A 219 12.99 47.23 -4.40
N ALA A 220 13.97 46.54 -4.97
CA ALA A 220 15.07 47.15 -5.73
C ALA A 220 14.71 47.38 -7.21
N SER A 221 14.11 46.39 -7.86
CA SER A 221 13.70 46.44 -9.26
C SER A 221 12.58 45.44 -9.55
N GLN A 222 11.47 45.94 -10.08
CA GLN A 222 10.32 45.12 -10.46
C GLN A 222 10.68 44.08 -11.52
N THR A 223 11.50 44.45 -12.51
CA THR A 223 11.95 43.54 -13.58
C THR A 223 12.81 42.41 -13.02
N LEU A 224 13.74 42.73 -12.10
CA LEU A 224 14.62 41.72 -11.50
C LEU A 224 13.81 40.72 -10.66
N GLY A 225 12.90 41.22 -9.83
CA GLY A 225 12.01 40.38 -9.04
C GLY A 225 11.15 39.47 -9.91
N ALA A 226 10.56 39.98 -10.99
CA ALA A 226 9.76 39.19 -11.92
C ALA A 226 10.57 38.05 -12.58
N LEU A 227 11.80 38.32 -13.03
CA LEU A 227 12.65 37.30 -13.65
C LEU A 227 13.00 36.17 -12.68
N VAL A 228 13.34 36.49 -11.43
CA VAL A 228 13.64 35.50 -10.40
C VAL A 228 12.41 34.66 -10.06
N LEU A 229 11.24 35.30 -9.94
CA LEU A 229 9.99 34.58 -9.70
C LEU A 229 9.67 33.60 -10.82
N ILE A 230 9.77 34.03 -12.08
CA ILE A 230 9.52 33.15 -13.25
C ILE A 230 10.49 31.96 -13.23
N ALA A 231 11.80 32.22 -13.07
CA ALA A 231 12.80 31.17 -13.03
C ALA A 231 12.52 30.14 -11.92
N ALA A 232 12.11 30.63 -10.75
CA ALA A 232 11.83 29.78 -9.62
C ALA A 232 10.50 29.00 -9.76
N CYS A 233 9.46 29.62 -10.33
CA CYS A 233 8.22 28.92 -10.71
C CYS A 233 8.50 27.78 -11.70
N VAL A 234 9.33 28.02 -12.72
CA VAL A 234 9.73 26.99 -13.68
C VAL A 234 10.47 25.85 -12.98
N GLY A 235 11.47 26.17 -12.15
CA GLY A 235 12.22 25.17 -11.38
C GLY A 235 11.30 24.32 -10.49
N MET A 236 10.34 24.96 -9.82
CA MET A 236 9.35 24.29 -8.98
C MET A 236 8.45 23.34 -9.75
N VAL A 237 7.96 23.78 -10.92
CA VAL A 237 7.14 22.93 -11.79
C VAL A 237 7.94 21.71 -12.23
N VAL A 238 9.19 21.88 -12.64
CA VAL A 238 10.07 20.76 -13.06
C VAL A 238 10.26 19.74 -11.94
N VAL A 239 10.56 20.18 -10.72
CA VAL A 239 10.72 19.25 -9.58
C VAL A 239 9.38 18.59 -9.20
N SER A 240 8.27 19.33 -9.27
CA SER A 240 6.92 18.77 -9.06
C SER A 240 6.56 17.69 -10.08
N ILE A 241 6.99 17.86 -11.35
CA ILE A 241 6.85 16.84 -12.40
C ILE A 241 7.58 15.56 -11.98
N PHE A 242 8.85 15.65 -11.55
CA PHE A 242 9.62 14.47 -11.17
C PHE A 242 8.94 13.68 -10.05
N PHE A 243 8.53 14.35 -8.98
CA PHE A 243 7.84 13.69 -7.87
C PHE A 243 6.50 13.10 -8.30
N GLY A 244 5.74 13.85 -9.10
CA GLY A 244 4.43 13.40 -9.53
C GLY A 244 4.49 12.20 -10.49
N VAL A 245 5.44 12.19 -11.43
CA VAL A 245 5.68 11.06 -12.33
C VAL A 245 6.10 9.82 -11.57
N GLN A 246 7.05 9.93 -10.63
CA GLN A 246 7.46 8.79 -9.80
C GLN A 246 6.32 8.27 -8.92
N ARG A 247 5.40 9.14 -8.48
CA ARG A 247 4.20 8.74 -7.75
C ARG A 247 3.19 8.02 -8.63
N LEU A 248 3.01 8.46 -9.88
CA LEU A 248 2.17 7.75 -10.85
C LEU A 248 2.75 6.37 -11.18
N HIS A 249 4.07 6.28 -11.29
CA HIS A 249 4.77 5.00 -11.47
C HIS A 249 4.58 4.05 -10.27
N ASP A 250 4.50 4.57 -9.04
CA ASP A 250 4.19 3.77 -7.85
C ASP A 250 2.77 3.15 -7.89
N ILE A 251 1.79 3.91 -8.39
CA ILE A 251 0.42 3.43 -8.67
C ILE A 251 0.40 2.45 -9.86
N GLY A 252 1.41 2.51 -10.73
CA GLY A 252 1.50 1.71 -11.94
C GLY A 252 0.87 2.40 -13.17
N TRP A 253 0.63 3.70 -13.12
CA TRP A 253 0.11 4.51 -14.23
C TRP A 253 1.22 5.20 -15.01
N SER A 254 0.91 5.74 -16.20
CA SER A 254 1.88 6.50 -16.99
C SER A 254 2.13 7.89 -16.40
N GLY A 255 3.39 8.33 -16.41
CA GLY A 255 3.78 9.67 -15.95
C GLY A 255 3.10 10.81 -16.71
N TRP A 256 2.69 10.57 -17.96
CA TRP A 256 1.96 11.54 -18.78
C TRP A 256 0.66 12.02 -18.16
N LEU A 257 0.01 11.19 -17.34
CA LEU A 257 -1.21 11.60 -16.63
C LEU A 257 -0.96 12.75 -15.65
N TRP A 258 0.28 13.03 -15.27
CA TRP A 258 0.61 14.19 -14.44
C TRP A 258 0.17 15.52 -15.07
N LEU A 259 0.17 15.62 -16.41
CA LEU A 259 -0.27 16.82 -17.12
C LEU A 259 -1.74 17.17 -16.87
N LEU A 260 -2.57 16.22 -16.42
CA LEU A 260 -3.96 16.48 -16.05
C LEU A 260 -4.09 17.46 -14.87
N ASN A 261 -3.02 17.65 -14.08
CA ASN A 261 -2.99 18.66 -13.02
C ASN A 261 -3.16 20.10 -13.54
N PHE A 262 -2.91 20.36 -14.84
CA PHE A 262 -3.12 21.68 -15.45
C PHE A 262 -4.57 21.94 -15.87
N VAL A 263 -5.43 20.92 -15.90
CA VAL A 263 -6.85 21.09 -16.25
C VAL A 263 -7.62 21.42 -14.97
N PRO A 264 -8.32 22.57 -14.86
CA PRO A 264 -9.12 22.89 -13.68
C PRO A 264 -10.16 21.80 -13.37
N VAL A 265 -10.49 21.61 -12.09
CA VAL A 265 -11.38 20.54 -11.56
C VAL A 265 -10.81 19.13 -11.75
N VAL A 266 -10.47 18.72 -12.98
CA VAL A 266 -9.86 17.43 -13.30
C VAL A 266 -8.53 17.26 -12.57
N GLY A 267 -7.70 18.30 -12.56
CA GLY A 267 -6.44 18.34 -11.85
C GLY A 267 -6.61 18.21 -10.34
N SER A 268 -7.65 18.82 -9.77
CA SER A 268 -7.97 18.68 -8.34
C SER A 268 -8.34 17.23 -7.99
N VAL A 269 -9.14 16.58 -8.84
CA VAL A 269 -9.46 15.15 -8.69
C VAL A 269 -8.19 14.31 -8.85
N MET A 270 -7.33 14.62 -9.81
CA MET A 270 -6.07 13.91 -10.05
C MET A 270 -5.13 13.99 -8.84
N ALA A 271 -4.93 15.18 -8.28
CA ALA A 271 -4.13 15.38 -7.07
C ALA A 271 -4.67 14.54 -5.88
N LEU A 272 -6.00 14.47 -5.76
CA LEU A 272 -6.68 13.69 -4.72
C LEU A 272 -6.51 12.18 -4.95
N LEU A 273 -6.60 11.71 -6.20
CA LEU A 273 -6.30 10.31 -6.55
C LEU A 273 -4.84 9.95 -6.23
N MET A 274 -3.88 10.82 -6.56
CA MET A 274 -2.47 10.58 -6.25
C MET A 274 -2.20 10.51 -4.74
N LEU A 275 -3.03 11.17 -3.93
CA LEU A 275 -2.98 11.10 -2.47
C LEU A 275 -3.60 9.82 -1.90
N LEU A 276 -4.80 9.45 -2.35
CA LEU A 276 -5.59 8.38 -1.73
C LEU A 276 -5.28 6.98 -2.26
N VAL A 277 -5.00 6.84 -3.56
CA VAL A 277 -4.85 5.52 -4.20
C VAL A 277 -3.58 4.83 -3.68
N PRO A 278 -3.63 3.60 -3.15
CA PRO A 278 -2.42 2.91 -2.72
C PRO A 278 -1.49 2.61 -3.90
N GLY A 279 -0.17 2.62 -3.63
CA GLY A 279 0.82 2.12 -4.58
C GLY A 279 0.82 0.59 -4.65
N SER A 280 1.52 0.05 -5.65
CA SER A 280 1.73 -1.39 -5.79
C SER A 280 2.67 -1.96 -4.71
N VAL A 281 2.28 -3.08 -4.09
CA VAL A 281 3.01 -3.70 -2.95
C VAL A 281 4.32 -4.36 -3.39
N GLY A 282 4.33 -4.99 -4.57
CA GLY A 282 5.50 -5.66 -5.14
C GLY A 282 6.20 -4.83 -6.21
N ALA A 283 7.19 -5.44 -6.88
CA ALA A 283 7.78 -4.87 -8.08
C ALA A 283 6.71 -4.63 -9.16
N ASN A 284 6.80 -3.50 -9.87
CA ASN A 284 5.98 -3.24 -11.05
C ASN A 284 6.88 -2.90 -12.24
N ARG A 285 6.30 -2.57 -13.40
CA ARG A 285 7.03 -2.22 -14.64
C ARG A 285 8.03 -1.06 -14.51
N TYR A 286 7.91 -0.25 -13.46
CA TYR A 286 8.78 0.90 -13.18
C TYR A 286 9.85 0.60 -12.12
N GLY A 287 9.89 -0.62 -11.58
CA GLY A 287 10.96 -1.09 -10.71
C GLY A 287 10.49 -1.72 -9.39
N PRO A 288 11.44 -1.99 -8.47
CA PRO A 288 11.20 -2.52 -7.12
C PRO A 288 10.55 -1.49 -6.18
N PRO A 289 9.97 -1.91 -5.04
CA PRO A 289 9.15 -1.03 -4.19
C PRO A 289 10.01 0.05 -3.51
N PRO A 290 9.42 1.22 -3.19
CA PRO A 290 10.16 2.28 -2.53
C PRO A 290 10.60 1.82 -1.13
N PRO A 291 11.75 2.29 -0.63
CA PRO A 291 12.26 1.92 0.68
C PRO A 291 11.38 2.51 1.79
N PRO A 292 11.48 1.97 3.02
CA PRO A 292 10.73 2.48 4.17
C PRO A 292 10.98 3.98 4.42
N ASN A 293 9.94 4.67 4.88
CA ASN A 293 9.97 6.12 5.09
C ASN A 293 10.65 6.47 6.42
N SER A 294 11.46 7.53 6.42
CA SER A 294 12.05 8.08 7.65
C SER A 294 11.01 8.84 8.47
N ARG A 295 11.24 8.97 9.79
CA ARG A 295 10.35 9.71 10.70
C ARG A 295 10.16 11.17 10.28
N GLY A 296 11.19 11.80 9.72
CA GLY A 296 11.11 13.18 9.22
C GLY A 296 10.16 13.31 8.04
N VAL A 297 10.21 12.37 7.08
CA VAL A 297 9.27 12.35 5.95
C VAL A 297 7.84 12.15 6.42
N VAL A 298 7.63 11.26 7.40
CA VAL A 298 6.30 11.05 8.00
C VAL A 298 5.79 12.31 8.70
N ALA A 299 6.64 13.02 9.44
CA ALA A 299 6.28 14.28 10.09
C ALA A 299 5.90 15.37 9.06
N LEU A 300 6.67 15.50 7.97
CA LEU A 300 6.35 16.42 6.88
C LEU A 300 5.04 16.06 6.17
N ALA A 301 4.78 14.76 5.99
CA ALA A 301 3.52 14.30 5.42
C ALA A 301 2.33 14.67 6.30
N TRP A 302 2.42 14.49 7.63
CA TRP A 302 1.38 14.96 8.55
C TRP A 302 1.21 16.47 8.52
N ALA A 303 2.32 17.22 8.51
CA ALA A 303 2.29 18.67 8.41
C ALA A 303 1.55 19.13 7.15
N SER A 304 1.75 18.45 6.01
CA SER A 304 1.08 18.80 4.74
C SER A 304 -0.45 18.75 4.80
N ILE A 305 -1.01 17.97 5.72
CA ILE A 305 -2.45 17.87 5.95
C ILE A 305 -2.89 18.84 7.05
N LEU A 306 -2.12 18.95 8.13
CA LEU A 306 -2.49 19.78 9.28
C LEU A 306 -2.42 21.28 8.99
N VAL A 307 -1.37 21.74 8.30
CA VAL A 307 -1.19 23.17 7.98
C VAL A 307 -2.37 23.76 7.20
N PRO A 308 -2.85 23.17 6.08
CA PRO A 308 -4.01 23.72 5.37
C PRO A 308 -5.29 23.66 6.21
N ILE A 309 -5.49 22.63 7.04
CA ILE A 309 -6.65 22.56 7.94
C ILE A 309 -6.63 23.72 8.94
N VAL A 310 -5.49 23.95 9.61
CA VAL A 310 -5.33 25.06 10.55
C VAL A 310 -5.49 26.41 9.83
N GLY A 311 -4.94 26.54 8.62
CA GLY A 311 -5.09 27.74 7.79
C GLY A 311 -6.55 28.05 7.43
N ILE A 312 -7.33 27.05 7.04
CA ILE A 312 -8.77 27.20 6.73
C ILE A 312 -9.55 27.59 7.99
N LEU A 313 -9.28 26.93 9.12
CA LEU A 313 -9.91 27.27 10.40
C LEU A 313 -9.60 28.72 10.80
N ALA A 314 -8.33 29.15 10.66
CA ALA A 314 -7.94 30.53 10.93
C ALA A 314 -8.62 31.54 9.99
N ALA A 315 -8.72 31.21 8.69
CA ALA A 315 -9.39 32.07 7.70
C ALA A 315 -10.88 32.29 7.98
N ILE A 316 -11.55 31.33 8.65
CA ILE A 316 -12.95 31.46 9.08
C ILE A 316 -13.04 32.13 10.46
N ALA A 317 -12.20 31.70 11.42
CA ALA A 317 -12.26 32.14 12.80
C ALA A 317 -11.82 33.60 12.98
N ILE A 318 -10.78 34.06 12.26
CA ILE A 318 -10.26 35.41 12.41
C ILE A 318 -11.31 36.47 12.01
N PRO A 319 -11.94 36.42 10.81
CA PRO A 319 -12.97 37.40 10.46
C PRO A 319 -14.20 37.33 11.38
N ALA A 320 -14.59 36.12 11.81
CA ALA A 320 -15.71 35.94 12.74
C ALA A 320 -15.42 36.59 14.11
N TYR A 321 -14.21 36.39 14.63
CA TYR A 321 -13.75 37.00 15.87
C TYR A 321 -13.61 38.51 15.76
N GLN A 322 -13.04 39.01 14.65
CA GLN A 322 -12.96 40.45 14.37
C GLN A 322 -14.36 41.09 14.36
N GLY A 323 -15.34 40.46 13.67
CA GLY A 323 -16.72 40.97 13.65
C GLY A 323 -17.42 40.91 15.01
N TYR A 324 -17.08 39.94 15.87
CA TYR A 324 -17.54 39.91 17.26
C TYR A 324 -16.96 41.09 18.05
N LEU A 325 -15.66 41.35 17.93
CA LEU A 325 -15.00 42.46 18.62
C LEU A 325 -15.60 43.82 18.22
N THR A 326 -15.86 44.06 16.94
CA THR A 326 -16.48 45.30 16.47
C THR A 326 -17.88 45.49 17.08
N ARG A 327 -18.72 44.45 17.07
CA ARG A 327 -20.07 44.51 17.67
C ARG A 327 -20.02 44.70 19.20
N ALA A 328 -19.07 44.09 19.87
CA ALA A 328 -18.87 44.28 21.30
C ALA A 328 -18.44 45.72 21.64
N GLN A 329 -17.57 46.31 20.82
CA GLN A 329 -17.14 47.71 20.97
C GLN A 329 -18.29 48.70 20.71
N GLU A 330 -19.09 48.47 19.67
CA GLU A 330 -20.28 49.28 19.37
C GLU A 330 -21.33 49.22 20.50
N ALA A 331 -21.58 48.02 21.05
CA ALA A 331 -22.49 47.85 22.18
C ALA A 331 -22.00 48.59 23.44
N ALA A 332 -20.70 48.53 23.73
CA ALA A 332 -20.10 49.27 24.84
C ALA A 332 -20.20 50.80 24.63
N TYR A 333 -19.93 51.29 23.42
CA TYR A 333 -20.03 52.72 23.09
C TYR A 333 -21.46 53.25 23.18
N SER A 334 -22.45 52.49 22.67
CA SER A 334 -23.87 52.85 22.74
C SER A 334 -24.43 52.83 24.17
N GLN A 335 -23.94 51.95 25.04
CA GLN A 335 -24.29 51.94 26.46
C GLN A 335 -23.77 53.19 27.17
N ASP A 336 -22.56 53.62 26.88
CA ASP A 336 -21.96 54.84 27.45
C ASP A 336 -22.69 56.11 26.95
N GLN A 337 -23.08 56.15 25.68
CA GLN A 337 -23.84 57.28 25.13
C GLN A 337 -25.29 57.36 25.66
N SER A 338 -25.89 56.23 26.05
CA SER A 338 -27.21 56.17 26.66
C SER A 338 -27.20 56.44 28.18
N TYR A 339 -26.02 56.59 28.79
CA TYR A 339 -25.88 56.97 30.19
C TYR A 339 -26.13 58.48 30.33
N ASP A 340 -27.35 58.85 30.70
CA ASP A 340 -27.69 60.22 31.11
C ASP A 340 -27.45 60.37 32.63
N PRO A 341 -26.36 61.04 33.05
CA PRO A 341 -26.05 61.25 34.46
C PRO A 341 -27.07 62.15 35.17
N ALA A 342 -27.92 62.89 34.43
CA ALA A 342 -28.97 63.74 35.02
C ALA A 342 -30.28 62.98 35.30
N ALA A 343 -30.53 61.86 34.62
CA ALA A 343 -31.76 61.06 34.81
C ALA A 343 -31.70 60.07 35.99
N THR A 344 -30.51 59.82 36.54
CA THR A 344 -30.28 58.87 37.66
C THR A 344 -29.91 59.56 38.99
N ALA A 345 -29.83 60.89 39.01
CA ALA A 345 -29.70 61.64 40.26
C ALA A 345 -31.07 61.69 40.97
N GLU A 346 -31.26 60.85 42.00
CA GLU A 346 -32.31 61.11 43.00
C GLU A 346 -32.10 62.52 43.58
N PRO A 347 -33.16 63.34 43.76
CA PRO A 347 -33.00 64.64 44.39
C PRO A 347 -32.57 64.43 45.83
N GLN A 348 -31.31 64.74 46.14
CA GLN A 348 -30.85 64.86 47.52
C GLN A 348 -31.61 66.02 48.16
N ALA A 349 -32.48 65.70 49.12
CA ALA A 349 -33.05 66.68 50.03
C ALA A 349 -31.88 67.29 50.83
N TYR A 350 -31.61 68.57 50.60
CA TYR A 350 -30.69 69.37 51.38
C TYR A 350 -31.44 69.79 52.65
N ASP A 351 -31.08 69.20 53.80
CA ASP A 351 -31.54 69.67 55.10
C ASP A 351 -30.74 70.93 55.48
N ASP A 352 -31.39 72.09 55.40
CA ASP A 352 -30.90 73.39 55.89
C ASP A 352 -30.95 73.41 57.43
N GLU A 353 -29.93 72.84 58.09
CA GLU A 353 -29.69 72.99 59.53
C GLU A 353 -28.21 73.32 59.78
N ASP A 354 -27.73 74.50 59.35
CA ASP A 354 -26.54 75.14 59.95
C ASP A 354 -26.39 76.59 59.46
N ALA A 355 -27.31 77.46 59.89
CA ALA A 355 -27.16 78.90 59.74
C ALA A 355 -27.66 79.64 60.99
N ALA A 356 -27.01 79.41 62.13
CA ALA A 356 -27.08 80.35 63.24
C ALA A 356 -25.89 80.21 64.20
N ALA A 357 -25.37 81.37 64.60
CA ALA A 357 -24.51 81.64 65.76
C ALA A 357 -23.01 81.41 65.61
N VAL A 358 -22.29 82.45 65.18
CA VAL A 358 -21.15 82.97 65.96
C VAL A 358 -21.15 84.51 65.86
N GLU A 359 -21.65 85.16 66.91
CA GLU A 359 -21.50 86.60 67.15
C GLU A 359 -20.65 86.77 68.43
N THR A 360 -19.79 87.80 68.42
CA THR A 360 -18.98 88.35 69.54
C THR A 360 -17.80 87.49 70.03
N ASP A 361 -16.58 88.04 70.02
CA ASP A 361 -16.15 89.02 71.02
C ASP A 361 -14.83 89.71 70.60
N GLU A 362 -14.76 91.00 70.88
CA GLU A 362 -13.61 91.89 70.74
C GLU A 362 -12.71 91.70 71.99
N PRO A 363 -11.39 91.97 71.92
CA PRO A 363 -10.92 92.91 72.93
C PRO A 363 -9.89 93.94 72.44
N SER A 364 -10.10 95.10 73.03
CA SER A 364 -9.31 96.31 73.15
C SER A 364 -7.84 96.18 73.60
N GLU A 365 -7.05 97.10 73.05
CA GLU A 365 -5.93 97.87 73.66
C GLU A 365 -4.62 97.17 74.06
N GLN A 366 -3.55 97.50 73.32
CA GLN A 366 -2.57 98.53 73.72
C GLN A 366 -1.73 99.03 72.54
#